data_AF-A0A377AHH3-F1
#
_entry.id   AF-A0A377AHH3-F1
#
_cell.length_a   1.000
_cell.length_b   1.000
_cell.length_c   1.000
_cell.angle_alpha   90.00
_cell.angle_beta   90.00
_cell.angle_gamma   90.00
#
_symmetry.space_group_name_H-M   'P 1'
#
loop_
_entity.id
_entity.type
_entity.pdbx_description
1 polymer ?
#
loop_
_entity_poly.entity_id
_entity_poly.type
_entity_poly.pdbx_seq_one_letter_code
_entity_poly.pdbx_strand_id
1 'polypeptide(L)'
;MHNGLVEALKNITDVVHDVRSNRNFSRRVSEERIAEFHRFALDFNSLLDEMEEWQLRLQAKNAQLLRTALHDPLTGLANRAAFRSGINTLMNNSDARKNVGVTIS
;
A
#
# COMPACT_ATOMS: atom_id res chain seq x y z
N MET A 1 5.75 26.27 -35.68
CA MET A 1 4.91 25.06 -35.70
C MET A 1 5.62 23.86 -35.07
N HIS A 2 6.81 23.44 -35.53
CA HIS A 2 7.46 22.21 -35.03
C HIS A 2 7.89 22.28 -33.55
N ASN A 3 8.37 23.44 -33.09
CA ASN A 3 8.89 23.58 -31.72
C ASN A 3 7.82 23.38 -30.64
N GLY A 4 6.58 23.85 -30.87
CA GLY A 4 5.50 23.70 -29.90
C GLY A 4 5.02 22.26 -29.71
N LEU A 5 5.18 21.42 -30.73
CA LEU A 5 4.81 20.00 -30.67
C LEU A 5 5.86 19.20 -29.88
N VAL A 6 7.14 19.52 -30.07
CA VAL A 6 8.25 18.93 -29.30
C VAL A 6 8.16 19.31 -27.82
N GLU A 7 7.84 20.57 -27.51
CA GLU A 7 7.63 21.03 -26.13
C GLU A 7 6.48 20.29 -25.43
N ALA A 8 5.32 20.14 -26.10
CA ALA A 8 4.17 19.42 -25.56
C ALA A 8 4.49 17.95 -25.24
N LEU A 9 5.15 17.25 -26.17
CA LEU A 9 5.55 15.86 -25.97
C LEU A 9 6.57 15.71 -24.83
N LYS A 10 7.51 16.64 -24.72
CA LYS A 10 8.50 16.63 -23.64
C LYS A 10 7.83 16.80 -22.27
N ASN A 11 6.91 17.77 -22.16
CA ASN A 11 6.18 18.02 -20.92
C ASN A 11 5.41 16.78 -20.43
N ILE A 12 4.66 16.14 -21.34
CA ILE A 12 3.95 14.89 -21.03
C ILE A 12 4.94 13.80 -20.58
N THR A 13 6.05 13.63 -21.30
CA THR A 13 7.05 12.60 -21.01
C THR A 13 7.69 12.81 -19.64
N ASP A 14 8.01 14.05 -19.28
CA ASP A 14 8.60 14.40 -17.99
C ASP A 14 7.65 14.06 -16.83
N VAL A 15 6.35 14.38 -16.97
CA VAL A 15 5.35 14.03 -15.96
C VAL A 15 5.18 12.52 -15.84
N VAL A 16 5.08 11.80 -16.97
CA VAL A 16 4.97 10.33 -16.97
C VAL A 16 6.18 9.69 -16.29
N HIS A 17 7.39 10.20 -16.56
CA HIS A 17 8.61 9.70 -15.96
C HIS A 17 8.63 9.90 -14.44
N ASP A 18 8.21 11.07 -13.96
CA ASP A 18 8.14 11.39 -12.53
C ASP A 18 7.10 10.53 -11.81
N VAL A 19 5.91 10.39 -12.38
CA VAL A 19 4.85 9.53 -11.85
C VAL A 19 5.32 8.07 -11.77
N ARG A 20 5.98 7.56 -12.81
CA ARG A 20 6.45 6.18 -12.84
C ARG A 20 7.59 5.92 -11.85
N SER A 21 8.56 6.81 -11.77
CA SER A 21 9.79 6.60 -11.01
C SER A 21 9.60 6.92 -9.53
N ASN A 22 8.88 8.00 -9.24
CA ASN A 22 8.74 8.54 -7.89
C ASN A 22 7.35 8.30 -7.28
N ARG A 23 6.40 7.71 -8.04
CA ARG A 23 4.99 7.59 -7.64
C ARG A 23 4.39 8.94 -7.24
N ASN A 24 4.86 10.02 -7.87
CA ASN A 24 4.37 11.36 -7.62
C ASN A 24 3.04 11.59 -8.35
N PHE A 25 1.97 10.98 -7.85
CA PHE A 25 0.63 11.08 -8.45
C PHE A 25 0.02 12.48 -8.33
N SER A 26 0.60 13.38 -7.53
CA SER A 26 0.18 14.79 -7.43
C SER A 26 0.76 15.67 -8.56
N ARG A 27 1.67 15.15 -9.39
CA ARG A 27 2.17 15.84 -10.60
C ARG A 27 1.03 15.99 -11.62
N ARG A 28 1.03 17.05 -12.43
CA ARG A 28 0.04 17.24 -13.51
C ARG A 28 0.74 17.68 -14.79
N VAL A 29 0.17 17.30 -15.93
CA VAL A 29 0.55 17.84 -17.25
C VAL A 29 -0.06 19.23 -17.36
N SER A 30 0.76 20.21 -17.75
CA SER A 30 0.29 21.59 -17.92
C SER A 30 -0.62 21.73 -19.13
N GLU A 31 -1.34 22.85 -19.19
CA GLU A 31 -2.19 23.17 -20.33
C GLU A 31 -1.38 23.28 -21.62
N GLU A 32 -1.85 22.61 -22.68
CA GLU A 32 -1.20 22.58 -23.99
C GLU A 32 -1.94 23.46 -25.00
N ARG A 33 -1.20 24.11 -25.90
CA ARG A 33 -1.77 25.01 -26.93
C ARG A 33 -2.49 24.27 -28.06
N ILE A 34 -2.12 23.02 -28.30
CA ILE A 34 -2.70 22.17 -29.34
C ILE A 34 -3.85 21.39 -28.72
N ALA A 35 -5.05 21.50 -29.29
CA ALA A 35 -6.29 20.98 -28.71
C ALA A 35 -6.24 19.48 -28.40
N GLU A 36 -5.62 18.70 -29.28
CA GLU A 36 -5.45 17.25 -29.12
C GLU A 36 -4.59 16.92 -27.90
N PHE A 37 -3.48 17.64 -27.71
CA PHE A 37 -2.60 17.47 -26.54
C PHE A 37 -3.25 18.00 -25.27
N HIS A 38 -4.03 19.08 -25.35
CA HIS A 38 -4.80 19.58 -24.22
C HIS A 38 -5.81 18.53 -23.75
N ARG A 39 -6.58 17.95 -24.67
CA ARG A 39 -7.55 16.91 -24.33
C ARG A 39 -6.88 15.70 -23.71
N PHE A 40 -5.78 15.25 -24.30
CA PHE A 40 -4.97 14.17 -23.74
C PHE A 40 -4.45 14.50 -22.32
N ALA A 41 -3.97 15.73 -22.09
CA ALA A 41 -3.49 16.17 -20.79
C ALA A 41 -4.62 16.16 -19.74
N LEU A 42 -5.84 16.55 -20.11
CA LEU A 42 -7.01 16.46 -19.23
C LEU A 42 -7.33 15.02 -18.85
N ASP A 43 -7.45 14.14 -19.84
CA ASP A 43 -7.77 12.73 -19.61
C ASP A 43 -6.67 12.05 -18.77
N PHE A 44 -5.40 12.38 -19.02
CA PHE A 44 -4.27 11.87 -18.23
C PHE A 44 -4.25 12.41 -16.80
N ASN A 45 -4.52 13.70 -16.59
CA ASN A 45 -4.62 14.29 -15.26
C ASN A 45 -5.77 13.67 -14.44
N SER A 46 -6.90 13.34 -15.08
CA SER A 46 -8.00 12.60 -14.43
C SER A 46 -7.56 11.21 -13.95
N LEU A 47 -6.74 10.49 -14.73
CA LEU A 47 -6.17 9.21 -14.29
C LEU A 47 -5.21 9.37 -13.10
N LEU A 48 -4.47 10.48 -13.04
CA LEU A 48 -3.60 10.78 -11.89
C LEU A 48 -4.43 11.07 -10.63
N ASP A 49 -5.57 11.76 -10.74
CA ASP A 49 -6.50 11.97 -9.63
C ASP A 49 -7.02 10.61 -9.09
N GLU A 50 -7.42 9.69 -9.98
CA GLU A 50 -7.87 8.35 -9.60
C GLU A 50 -6.77 7.53 -8.90
N MET A 51 -5.54 7.60 -9.42
CA MET A 51 -4.39 6.91 -8.82
C MET A 51 -4.03 7.46 -7.43
N GLU A 52 -4.08 8.78 -7.26
CA GLU A 52 -3.86 9.46 -5.98
C GLU A 52 -4.92 9.03 -4.94
N GLU A 53 -6.19 8.99 -5.35
CA GLU A 53 -7.29 8.54 -4.49
C GLU A 53 -7.16 7.04 -4.13
N TRP A 54 -6.76 6.19 -5.08
CA TRP A 54 -6.47 4.77 -4.79
C TRP A 54 -5.31 4.61 -3.80
N GLN A 55 -4.24 5.39 -3.91
CA GLN A 55 -3.13 5.34 -2.96
C GLN A 55 -3.59 5.66 -1.54
N LEU A 56 -4.38 6.73 -1.36
CA LEU A 56 -4.92 7.12 -0.07
C LEU A 56 -5.80 6.02 0.54
N ARG A 57 -6.69 5.43 -0.27
CA ARG A 57 -7.53 4.30 0.16
C ARG A 57 -6.71 3.08 0.57
N LEU A 58 -5.66 2.75 -0.19
CA LEU A 58 -4.78 1.62 0.13
C LEU A 58 -4.04 1.85 1.46
N GLN A 59 -3.54 3.07 1.70
CA GLN A 59 -2.88 3.43 2.95
C GLN A 59 -3.85 3.34 4.14
N ALA A 60 -5.05 3.89 4.01
CA ALA A 60 -6.08 3.81 5.04
C ALA A 60 -6.46 2.36 5.36
N LYS A 61 -6.64 1.52 4.33
CA LYS A 61 -6.94 0.09 4.49
C LYS A 61 -5.79 -0.65 5.17
N ASN A 62 -4.53 -0.37 4.80
CA ASN A 62 -3.38 -0.97 5.45
C ASN A 62 -3.28 -0.58 6.92
N ALA A 63 -3.51 0.69 7.26
CA ALA A 63 -3.55 1.16 8.64
C ALA A 63 -4.67 0.47 9.44
N GLN A 64 -5.85 0.30 8.83
CA GLN A 64 -6.96 -0.45 9.42
C GLN A 64 -6.58 -1.92 9.66
N LEU A 65 -5.99 -2.61 8.67
CA LEU A 65 -5.57 -4.01 8.79
C LEU A 65 -4.46 -4.21 9.83
N LEU A 66 -3.54 -3.25 9.99
CA LEU A 66 -2.54 -3.28 11.04
C LEU A 66 -3.17 -3.16 12.43
N ARG A 67 -4.13 -2.24 12.61
CA ARG A 67 -4.90 -2.08 13.84
C ARG A 67 -5.72 -3.35 14.14
N THR A 68 -6.54 -3.76 13.18
CA THR A 68 -6.89 -5.13 12.79
C THR A 68 -6.17 -6.26 13.53
N ALA A 69 -5.00 -6.58 12.99
CA ALA A 69 -4.14 -7.60 13.52
C ALA A 69 -3.79 -7.27 14.97
N LEU A 70 -3.21 -6.09 15.23
CA LEU A 70 -2.65 -5.75 16.55
C LEU A 70 -3.67 -5.78 17.70
N HIS A 71 -4.94 -5.52 17.40
CA HIS A 71 -6.01 -5.36 18.38
C HIS A 71 -7.25 -6.11 17.91
N ASP A 72 -7.34 -7.40 18.24
CA ASP A 72 -8.49 -8.24 17.91
C ASP A 72 -9.74 -7.79 18.71
N PRO A 73 -10.83 -7.35 18.06
CA PRO A 73 -11.99 -6.78 18.74
C PRO A 73 -12.78 -7.80 19.58
N LEU A 74 -12.60 -9.10 19.33
CA LEU A 74 -13.34 -10.16 20.02
C LEU A 74 -12.72 -10.55 21.38
N THR A 75 -11.46 -10.18 21.62
CA THR A 75 -10.74 -10.59 22.84
C THR A 75 -10.05 -9.44 23.59
N GLY A 76 -9.83 -8.28 22.96
CA GLY A 76 -9.09 -7.16 23.55
C GLY A 76 -7.60 -7.44 23.77
N LEU A 77 -7.11 -8.62 23.37
CA LEU A 77 -5.72 -9.03 23.50
C LEU A 77 -4.92 -8.66 22.24
N ALA A 78 -3.64 -8.36 22.44
CA ALA A 78 -2.73 -7.99 21.36
C ALA A 78 -2.40 -9.19 20.46
N ASN A 79 -3.20 -9.36 19.41
CA ASN A 79 -2.90 -10.06 18.16
C ASN A 79 -2.54 -11.55 18.31
N ARG A 80 -2.63 -12.23 17.18
CA ARG A 80 -2.05 -13.54 16.86
C ARG A 80 -0.69 -13.86 17.50
N ALA A 81 0.16 -12.89 17.86
CA ALA A 81 1.42 -13.12 18.59
C ALA A 81 1.20 -13.58 20.04
N ALA A 82 0.28 -12.95 20.79
CA ALA A 82 -0.10 -13.41 22.13
C ALA A 82 -0.76 -14.79 22.08
N PHE A 83 -1.63 -15.02 21.08
CA PHE A 83 -2.23 -16.34 20.84
C PHE A 83 -1.17 -17.40 20.48
N ARG A 84 -0.24 -17.10 19.55
CA ARG A 84 0.87 -18.02 19.20
C ARG A 84 1.81 -18.28 20.37
N SER A 85 2.10 -17.25 21.17
CA SER A 85 2.88 -17.40 22.40
C SER A 85 2.15 -18.29 23.40
N GLY A 86 0.84 -18.12 23.56
CA GLY A 86 -0.02 -18.99 24.36
C GLY A 86 0.02 -20.44 23.89
N ILE A 87 -0.16 -20.69 22.58
CA ILE A 87 -0.08 -22.04 22.00
C ILE A 87 1.31 -22.65 22.20
N ASN A 88 2.40 -21.91 21.92
CA ASN A 88 3.76 -22.39 22.16
C ASN A 88 4.01 -22.72 23.64
N THR A 89 3.50 -21.89 24.55
CA THR A 89 3.60 -22.12 26.00
C THR A 89 2.85 -23.39 26.41
N LEU A 90 1.65 -23.60 25.86
CA LEU A 90 0.84 -24.80 26.11
C LEU A 90 1.52 -26.07 25.54
N MET A 91 2.05 -26.02 24.31
CA MET A 91 2.76 -27.13 23.70
C MET A 91 4.03 -27.50 24.49
N ASN A 92 4.88 -26.50 24.83
CA ASN A 92 6.09 -26.74 25.62
C ASN A 92 5.80 -27.32 27.02
N ASN A 93 4.71 -26.90 27.67
CA ASN A 93 4.28 -27.49 28.94
C ASN A 93 3.73 -28.93 28.78
N SER A 94 3.13 -29.26 27.64
CA SER A 94 2.64 -30.61 27.33
C SER A 94 3.80 -31.59 27.18
N ASP A 95 4.87 -31.17 26.52
CA ASP A 95 6.08 -31.96 26.36
C ASP A 95 6.84 -32.11 27.68
N ALA A 96 6.84 -31.07 28.52
CA ALA A 96 7.38 -31.16 29.88
C ALA A 96 6.61 -32.17 30.75
N ARG A 97 5.27 -32.26 30.63
CA ARG A 97 4.46 -33.26 31.35
C ARG A 97 4.71 -34.71 30.90
N LYS A 98 5.01 -34.94 29.62
CA LYS A 98 5.30 -36.30 29.11
C LYS A 98 6.62 -36.87 29.66
N ASN A 99 7.61 -36.02 29.92
CA ASN A 99 8.90 -36.45 30.49
C ASN A 99 8.86 -36.73 32.00
N VAL A 100 7.81 -36.28 32.71
CA VAL A 100 7.62 -36.56 34.15
C VAL A 100 6.89 -37.91 34.38
N GLY A 101 6.33 -38.51 33.33
CA GLY A 101 5.64 -39.80 33.38
C GLY A 101 6.54 -41.04 33.33
N VAL A 102 7.86 -40.88 33.19
CA VAL A 102 8.82 -42.00 33.20
C VAL A 102 9.81 -41.82 34.35
N THR A 103 9.30 -41.75 35.59
CA THR A 103 10.09 -42.03 36.79
C THR A 103 9.13 -42.41 37.92
N ILE A 104 8.53 -43.60 37.85
CA ILE A 104 8.18 -44.35 39.06
C ILE A 104 8.53 -45.82 38.80
N SER A 105 9.58 -46.24 39.50
CA SER A 105 9.95 -47.57 40.03
C SER A 105 9.65 -48.83 39.23
#